data_AF-A0A1Y1IRF1-F1
#
_entry.id   AF-A0A1Y1IRF1-F1
#
_cell.length_a   1.000
_cell.length_b   1.000
_cell.length_c   1.000
_cell.angle_alpha   90.00
_cell.angle_beta   90.00
_cell.angle_gamma   90.00
#
_symmetry.space_group_name_H-M   'P 1'
#
loop_
_entity.id
_entity.type
_entity.pdbx_description
1 polymer ?
#
loop_
_entity_poly.entity_id
_entity_poly.type
_entity_poly.pdbx_seq_one_letter_code
_entity_poly.pdbx_strand_id
1 'polypeptide(L)'
;MLSGLAALAICISCAKGATAATDEKRTNLSIEEIKDIIERDMLVGQYFVTGDLTRQIYNDNCRFKDPTNDTTGVDKYLQAVALLFDPKLSTLELKSIRVTSPKTVETTWDLQGYLKFPWKPKVGTSGSTTYTMDDDGLIVLHDEKWTISPFRALLDSFTPTGGASS
;
A
#
# COMPACT_ATOMS: atom_id res chain seq x y z
N MET A 1 -43.45 -19.15 -5.77
CA MET A 1 -42.80 -18.73 -4.51
C MET A 1 -41.65 -17.80 -4.89
N LEU A 2 -41.79 -16.50 -4.65
CA LEU A 2 -40.74 -15.52 -4.91
C LEU A 2 -39.65 -15.64 -3.83
N SER A 3 -38.44 -16.03 -4.21
CA SER A 3 -37.24 -15.85 -3.39
C SER A 3 -36.43 -14.68 -3.96
N GLY A 4 -36.55 -13.53 -3.31
CA GLY A 4 -35.76 -12.35 -3.63
C GLY A 4 -34.29 -12.54 -3.24
N LEU A 5 -33.39 -12.27 -4.19
CA LEU A 5 -31.98 -12.03 -3.93
C LEU A 5 -31.74 -10.54 -4.05
N ALA A 6 -31.46 -9.90 -2.92
CA ALA A 6 -31.09 -8.50 -2.83
C ALA A 6 -29.75 -8.30 -3.55
N ALA A 7 -29.78 -7.50 -4.63
CA ALA A 7 -28.57 -6.97 -5.25
C ALA A 7 -27.88 -6.04 -4.25
N LEU A 8 -26.64 -6.36 -3.90
CA LEU A 8 -25.77 -5.46 -3.13
C LEU A 8 -25.30 -4.34 -4.07
N ALA A 9 -26.15 -3.33 -4.27
CA ALA A 9 -25.75 -2.06 -4.86
C ALA A 9 -24.94 -1.30 -3.79
N ILE A 10 -23.62 -1.23 -3.97
CA ILE A 10 -22.78 -0.29 -3.23
C ILE A 10 -23.11 1.10 -3.78
N CYS A 11 -24.10 1.75 -3.17
CA CYS A 11 -24.32 3.19 -3.33
C CYS A 11 -23.09 3.90 -2.78
N ILE A 12 -22.23 4.43 -3.66
CA ILE A 12 -21.25 5.45 -3.32
C ILE A 12 -22.06 6.73 -3.03
N SER A 13 -22.55 6.85 -1.80
CA SER A 13 -23.05 8.11 -1.30
C SER A 13 -21.84 9.00 -1.05
N CYS A 14 -21.80 10.17 -1.69
CA CYS A 14 -20.90 11.27 -1.36
C CYS A 14 -20.98 11.56 0.15
N ALA A 15 -20.03 11.04 0.93
CA ALA A 15 -19.77 11.52 2.27
C ALA A 15 -18.94 12.79 2.16
N LYS A 16 -19.58 13.89 2.52
CA LYS A 16 -19.06 15.25 2.57
C LYS A 16 -17.93 15.31 3.60
N GLY A 17 -16.73 15.63 3.13
CA GLY A 17 -15.64 16.23 3.90
C GLY A 17 -15.25 15.53 5.20
N ALA A 18 -14.49 14.43 5.11
CA ALA A 18 -13.44 14.21 6.09
C ALA A 18 -12.27 15.10 5.67
N THR A 19 -12.10 16.24 6.33
CA THR A 19 -10.85 17.00 6.27
C THR A 19 -9.74 16.05 6.67
N ALA A 20 -8.98 15.56 5.68
CA ALA A 20 -7.67 14.99 5.93
C ALA A 20 -6.92 16.03 6.76
N ALA A 21 -6.57 15.69 8.00
CA ALA A 21 -5.64 16.50 8.75
C ALA A 21 -4.37 16.57 7.88
N THR A 22 -4.14 17.72 7.27
CA THR A 22 -2.89 18.02 6.59
C THR A 22 -1.86 18.16 7.70
N ASP A 23 -1.31 17.03 8.13
CA ASP A 23 -0.09 17.05 8.92
C ASP A 23 0.93 17.88 8.14
N GLU A 24 1.54 18.84 8.82
CA GLU A 24 2.52 19.74 8.21
C GLU A 24 3.64 18.90 7.55
N LYS A 25 3.90 19.18 6.26
CA LYS A 25 4.92 18.44 5.50
C LYS A 25 6.30 18.72 6.05
N ARG A 26 7.09 17.66 6.20
CA ARG A 26 8.48 17.75 6.64
C ARG A 26 9.37 17.90 5.42
N THR A 27 9.53 19.14 4.95
CA THR A 27 10.41 19.49 3.84
C THR A 27 11.85 19.70 4.30
N ASN A 28 12.79 19.72 3.35
CA ASN A 28 14.23 19.98 3.59
C ASN A 28 14.93 18.95 4.49
N LEU A 29 14.39 17.73 4.60
CA LEU A 29 15.11 16.62 5.21
C LEU A 29 16.22 16.14 4.27
N SER A 30 17.35 15.74 4.84
CA SER A 30 18.37 15.02 4.10
C SER A 30 17.87 13.66 3.63
N ILE A 31 18.48 13.13 2.57
CA ILE A 31 18.16 11.81 2.02
C ILE A 31 18.35 10.69 3.05
N GLU A 32 19.30 10.85 3.97
CA GLU A 32 19.56 9.95 5.11
C GLU A 32 18.47 10.04 6.18
N GLU A 33 18.00 11.24 6.53
CA GLU A 33 16.87 11.38 7.46
C GLU A 33 15.58 10.76 6.89
N ILE A 34 15.34 10.90 5.59
CA ILE A 34 14.22 10.25 4.91
C ILE A 34 14.38 8.73 4.93
N LYS A 35 15.59 8.22 4.63
CA LYS A 35 15.92 6.80 4.73
C LYS A 35 15.62 6.26 6.13
N ASP A 36 16.04 6.96 7.19
CA ASP A 36 15.86 6.50 8.57
C ASP A 36 14.38 6.50 8.98
N ILE A 37 13.58 7.44 8.48
CA ILE A 37 12.13 7.43 8.66
C ILE A 37 11.50 6.23 7.95
N ILE A 38 11.87 5.96 6.69
CA ILE A 38 11.39 4.79 5.94
C ILE A 38 11.77 3.50 6.66
N GLU A 39 13.02 3.41 7.14
CA GLU A 39 13.53 2.26 7.89
C GLU A 39 12.70 2.01 9.15
N ARG A 40 12.41 3.05 9.93
CA ARG A 40 11.57 2.94 11.13
C ARG A 40 10.12 2.56 10.77
N ASP A 41 9.54 3.15 9.73
CA ASP A 41 8.19 2.82 9.28
C ASP A 41 8.08 1.35 8.84
N MET A 42 9.14 0.79 8.25
CA MET A 42 9.18 -0.64 7.88
C MET A 42 9.47 -1.54 9.09
N LEU A 43 10.49 -1.24 9.90
CA LEU A 43 10.93 -2.10 11.00
C LEU A 43 9.96 -2.10 12.18
N VAL A 44 9.53 -0.91 12.61
CA VAL A 44 8.68 -0.72 13.78
C VAL A 44 7.22 -0.58 13.38
N GLY A 45 6.95 0.29 12.41
CA GLY A 45 5.59 0.57 11.95
C GLY A 45 4.96 -0.61 11.21
N GLN A 46 5.77 -1.43 10.51
CA GLN A 46 5.30 -2.51 9.65
C GLN A 46 4.27 -2.00 8.63
N TYR A 47 4.51 -0.82 8.06
CA TYR A 47 3.46 -0.04 7.40
C TYR A 47 2.78 -0.72 6.21
N PHE A 48 3.43 -1.67 5.53
CA PHE A 48 2.84 -2.45 4.43
C PHE A 48 1.60 -3.25 4.88
N VAL A 49 1.48 -3.55 6.18
CA VAL A 49 0.39 -4.36 6.73
C VAL A 49 -0.41 -3.65 7.82
N THR A 50 0.15 -2.62 8.43
CA THR A 50 -0.52 -1.81 9.47
C THR A 50 -1.07 -0.48 8.95
N GLY A 51 -0.47 0.06 7.89
CA GLY A 51 -0.68 1.43 7.45
C GLY A 51 -0.04 2.51 8.34
N ASP A 52 0.81 2.13 9.30
CA ASP A 52 1.54 3.07 10.17
C ASP A 52 2.73 3.69 9.42
N LEU A 53 2.40 4.60 8.51
CA LEU A 53 3.32 5.29 7.61
C LEU A 53 3.47 6.77 8.02
N THR A 54 4.68 7.31 7.95
CA THR A 54 4.94 8.74 8.18
C THR A 54 4.48 9.56 6.98
N ARG A 55 3.25 10.08 7.06
CA ARG A 55 2.58 10.81 5.97
C ARG A 55 3.29 12.12 5.60
N GLN A 56 4.01 12.73 6.54
CA GLN A 56 4.61 14.05 6.41
C GLN A 56 5.79 14.09 5.44
N ILE A 57 6.41 12.94 5.14
CA ILE A 57 7.52 12.84 4.17
C ILE A 57 7.04 12.51 2.75
N TYR A 58 5.74 12.39 2.53
CA TYR A 58 5.15 12.12 1.22
C TYR A 58 4.53 13.39 0.64
N ASN A 59 4.70 13.59 -0.66
CA ASN A 59 3.93 14.57 -1.41
C ASN A 59 2.44 14.16 -1.41
N ASP A 60 1.52 15.12 -1.32
CA ASP A 60 0.07 14.82 -1.32
C ASP A 60 -0.38 14.09 -2.60
N ASN A 61 0.31 14.36 -3.71
CA ASN A 61 0.09 13.69 -4.99
C ASN A 61 1.11 12.58 -5.27
N CYS A 62 1.71 12.00 -4.22
CA CYS A 62 2.60 10.86 -4.38
C CYS A 62 1.89 9.72 -5.14
N ARG A 63 2.58 9.17 -6.12
CA ARG A 63 2.12 8.02 -6.90
C ARG A 63 2.64 6.73 -6.27
N PHE A 64 1.73 5.83 -5.97
CA PHE A 64 2.01 4.48 -5.47
C PHE A 64 1.75 3.50 -6.61
N LYS A 65 2.79 2.76 -6.99
CA LYS A 65 2.73 1.84 -8.10
C LYS A 65 3.24 0.47 -7.66
N ASP A 66 2.55 -0.56 -8.12
CA ASP A 66 2.95 -1.95 -7.97
C ASP A 66 2.55 -2.72 -9.26
N PRO A 67 2.90 -4.02 -9.40
CA PRO A 67 2.52 -4.82 -10.57
C PRO A 67 1.01 -4.93 -10.86
N THR A 68 0.15 -4.61 -9.88
CA THR A 68 -1.31 -4.80 -9.93
C THR A 68 -2.11 -3.51 -9.79
N ASN A 69 -1.51 -2.44 -9.26
CA ASN A 69 -2.19 -1.20 -8.96
C ASN A 69 -1.29 0.02 -9.22
N ASP A 70 -1.94 1.14 -9.51
CA ASP A 70 -1.33 2.43 -9.80
C ASP A 70 -2.29 3.51 -9.30
N THR A 71 -1.96 4.12 -8.17
CA THR A 71 -2.84 5.06 -7.48
C THR A 71 -2.09 6.31 -7.06
N THR A 72 -2.83 7.40 -6.88
CA THR A 72 -2.28 8.70 -6.46
C THR A 72 -2.93 9.13 -5.15
N GLY A 73 -2.08 9.44 -4.17
CA GLY A 73 -2.45 9.94 -2.86
C GLY A 73 -2.25 8.92 -1.74
N VAL A 74 -1.61 9.37 -0.65
CA VAL A 74 -1.26 8.55 0.52
C VAL A 74 -2.49 7.93 1.18
N ASP A 75 -3.60 8.67 1.27
CA ASP A 75 -4.84 8.18 1.88
C ASP A 75 -5.42 6.97 1.15
N LYS A 76 -5.42 6.99 -0.18
CA LYS A 76 -5.94 5.87 -0.97
C LYS A 76 -5.11 4.61 -0.77
N TYR A 77 -3.79 4.76 -0.73
CA TYR A 77 -2.87 3.67 -0.45
C TYR A 77 -3.12 3.07 0.95
N LEU A 78 -3.15 3.90 1.99
CA LEU A 78 -3.33 3.42 3.36
C LEU A 78 -4.71 2.81 3.62
N GLN A 79 -5.76 3.33 2.97
CA GLN A 79 -7.09 2.71 3.01
C GLN A 79 -7.09 1.31 2.39
N ALA A 80 -6.38 1.12 1.27
CA ALA A 80 -6.25 -0.19 0.63
C ALA A 80 -5.50 -1.19 1.55
N VAL A 81 -4.38 -0.77 2.14
CA VAL A 81 -3.62 -1.59 3.13
C VAL A 81 -4.52 -1.99 4.30
N ALA A 82 -5.24 -1.02 4.88
CA ALA A 82 -6.11 -1.25 6.04
C ALA A 82 -7.27 -2.21 5.73
N LEU A 83 -7.80 -2.20 4.50
CA LEU A 83 -8.84 -3.13 4.08
C LEU A 83 -8.28 -4.54 3.82
N LEU A 84 -7.07 -4.62 3.28
CA LEU A 84 -6.52 -5.86 2.74
C LEU A 84 -5.93 -6.77 3.81
N PHE A 85 -5.08 -6.26 4.70
CA PHE A 85 -4.27 -7.08 5.61
C PHE A 85 -4.77 -7.08 7.07
N ASP A 86 -4.65 -8.24 7.74
CA ASP A 86 -4.77 -8.38 9.19
C ASP A 86 -3.40 -8.08 9.83
N PRO A 87 -3.23 -6.92 10.51
CA PRO A 87 -1.94 -6.51 11.04
C PRO A 87 -1.45 -7.38 12.20
N LYS A 88 -2.32 -8.17 12.84
CA LYS A 88 -1.93 -9.06 13.95
C LYS A 88 -1.28 -10.35 13.47
N LEU A 89 -1.51 -10.72 12.22
CA LEU A 89 -1.04 -11.97 11.64
C LEU A 89 0.00 -11.75 10.55
N SER A 90 -0.01 -10.55 9.94
CA SER A 90 0.87 -10.20 8.84
C SER A 90 2.18 -9.59 9.35
N THR A 91 3.26 -9.81 8.62
CA THR A 91 4.59 -9.32 8.96
C THR A 91 5.36 -8.90 7.72
N LEU A 92 6.12 -7.83 7.84
CA LEU A 92 7.07 -7.32 6.87
C LEU A 92 8.49 -7.46 7.44
N GLU A 93 9.36 -8.14 6.71
CA GLU A 93 10.77 -8.25 7.04
C GLU A 93 11.59 -7.39 6.07
N LEU A 94 12.19 -6.32 6.59
CA LEU A 94 13.14 -5.50 5.83
C LEU A 94 14.47 -6.27 5.68
N LYS A 95 14.91 -6.49 4.45
CA LYS A 95 16.18 -7.18 4.15
C LYS A 95 17.32 -6.23 3.89
N SER A 96 17.05 -5.14 3.20
CA SER A 96 18.03 -4.07 2.99
C SER A 96 17.35 -2.74 2.74
N ILE A 97 18.04 -1.66 3.09
CA ILE A 97 17.69 -0.29 2.73
C ILE A 97 18.97 0.46 2.38
N ARG A 98 18.96 1.23 1.29
CA ARG A 98 20.13 2.01 0.86
C ARG A 98 19.71 3.24 0.09
N VAL A 99 20.49 4.31 0.24
CA VAL A 99 20.43 5.48 -0.64
C VAL A 99 21.17 5.11 -1.94
N THR A 100 20.51 5.22 -3.08
CA THR A 100 21.09 4.88 -4.40
C THR A 100 21.38 6.10 -5.27
N SER A 101 20.77 7.23 -4.95
CA SER A 101 21.03 8.52 -5.57
C SER A 101 20.69 9.65 -4.59
N PRO A 102 21.06 10.91 -4.86
CA PRO A 102 20.68 12.05 -4.02
C PRO A 102 19.17 12.20 -3.75
N LYS A 103 18.32 11.55 -4.56
CA LYS A 103 16.85 11.60 -4.45
C LYS A 103 16.19 10.22 -4.48
N THR A 104 16.94 9.16 -4.17
CA THR A 104 16.41 7.80 -4.27
C THR A 104 16.84 6.93 -3.10
N VAL A 105 15.85 6.34 -2.44
CA VAL A 105 16.03 5.26 -1.47
C VAL A 105 15.46 3.98 -2.07
N GLU A 106 16.17 2.88 -1.91
CA GLU A 106 15.72 1.56 -2.33
C GLU A 106 15.73 0.59 -1.15
N THR A 107 14.68 -0.23 -1.06
CA THR A 107 14.56 -1.31 -0.08
C THR A 107 14.35 -2.65 -0.76
N THR A 108 14.75 -3.73 -0.09
CA THR A 108 14.31 -5.09 -0.39
C THR A 108 13.67 -5.69 0.86
N TRP A 109 12.64 -6.51 0.67
CA TRP A 109 11.80 -6.98 1.77
C TRP A 109 11.13 -8.32 1.46
N ASP A 110 10.74 -9.03 2.52
CA ASP A 110 9.83 -10.17 2.48
C ASP A 110 8.53 -9.82 3.20
N LEU A 111 7.40 -10.04 2.53
CA LEU A 111 6.06 -9.82 3.07
C LEU A 111 5.38 -11.17 3.28
N GLN A 112 4.88 -11.38 4.49
CA GLN A 112 3.93 -12.43 4.81
C GLN A 112 2.59 -11.78 5.21
N GLY A 113 1.64 -11.76 4.28
CA GLY A 113 0.32 -11.15 4.49
C GLY A 113 -0.76 -12.17 4.82
N TYR A 114 -1.64 -11.85 5.76
CA TYR A 114 -2.92 -12.53 5.95
C TYR A 114 -4.05 -11.58 5.57
N LEU A 115 -4.91 -12.00 4.65
CA LEU A 115 -5.98 -11.13 4.16
C LEU A 115 -7.20 -11.18 5.09
N LYS A 116 -7.93 -10.07 5.18
CA LYS A 116 -9.17 -9.92 5.98
C LYS A 116 -10.40 -10.60 5.34
N PHE A 117 -10.27 -11.88 4.97
CA PHE A 117 -11.39 -12.74 4.59
C PHE A 117 -11.75 -13.73 5.71
N PRO A 118 -12.97 -14.30 5.74
CA PRO A 118 -13.40 -15.22 6.79
C PRO A 118 -12.45 -16.42 7.01
N TRP A 119 -11.81 -16.93 5.95
CA TRP A 119 -10.87 -18.05 6.01
C TRP A 119 -9.39 -17.62 6.10
N LYS A 120 -9.11 -16.32 6.24
CA LYS A 120 -7.77 -15.73 6.45
C LYS A 120 -6.66 -16.29 5.55
N PRO A 121 -6.78 -16.15 4.21
CA PRO A 121 -5.78 -16.69 3.31
C PRO A 121 -4.42 -16.02 3.54
N LYS A 122 -3.38 -16.84 3.57
CA LYS A 122 -1.98 -16.42 3.71
C LYS A 122 -1.34 -16.24 2.34
N VAL A 123 -0.61 -15.15 2.16
CA VAL A 123 0.21 -14.88 0.99
C VAL A 123 1.63 -14.52 1.42
N GLY A 124 2.61 -14.94 0.62
CA GLY A 124 4.02 -14.63 0.82
C GLY A 124 4.61 -14.10 -0.47
N THR A 125 5.35 -13.01 -0.41
CA THR A 125 6.10 -12.48 -1.56
C THR A 125 7.34 -11.73 -1.09
N SER A 126 8.40 -11.83 -1.89
CA SER A 126 9.57 -10.98 -1.77
C SER A 126 9.48 -9.85 -2.79
N GLY A 127 10.06 -8.72 -2.46
CA GLY A 127 9.99 -7.54 -3.31
C GLY A 127 11.07 -6.52 -3.03
N SER A 128 10.95 -5.43 -3.78
CA SER A 128 11.75 -4.23 -3.61
C SER A 128 10.85 -3.01 -3.76
N THR A 129 11.23 -1.92 -3.11
CA THR A 129 10.54 -0.64 -3.24
C THR A 129 11.55 0.45 -3.54
N THR A 130 11.23 1.28 -4.52
CA THR A 130 11.98 2.50 -4.85
C THR A 130 11.18 3.71 -4.44
N TYR A 131 11.75 4.54 -3.58
CA TYR A 131 11.21 5.82 -3.16
C TYR A 131 11.97 6.92 -3.89
N THR A 132 11.26 7.77 -4.62
CA THR A 132 11.84 8.93 -5.34
C THR A 132 11.31 10.22 -4.75
N MET A 133 12.21 11.16 -4.49
CA MET A 133 11.88 12.45 -3.89
C MET A 133 11.91 13.60 -4.92
N ASP A 134 11.15 14.65 -4.64
CA ASP A 134 11.22 15.92 -5.36
C ASP A 134 12.34 16.85 -4.83
N ASP A 135 12.36 18.11 -5.27
CA ASP A 135 13.31 19.12 -4.81
C ASP A 135 13.09 19.57 -3.36
N ASP A 136 11.89 19.39 -2.82
CA ASP A 136 11.54 19.75 -1.44
C ASP A 136 11.86 18.62 -0.43
N GLY A 137 12.34 17.48 -0.92
CA GLY A 137 12.64 16.29 -0.14
C GLY A 137 11.39 15.44 0.17
N LEU A 138 10.29 15.62 -0.55
CA LEU A 138 9.07 14.82 -0.37
C LEU A 138 9.03 13.65 -1.35
N ILE A 139 8.57 12.48 -0.90
CA ILE A 139 8.42 11.29 -1.74
C ILE A 139 7.27 11.54 -2.73
N VAL A 140 7.59 11.54 -4.02
CA VAL A 140 6.64 11.71 -5.14
C VAL A 140 6.32 10.40 -5.86
N LEU A 141 7.19 9.39 -5.75
CA LEU A 141 6.96 8.07 -6.29
C LEU A 141 7.38 7.01 -5.28
N HIS A 142 6.46 6.08 -5.04
CA HIS A 142 6.67 4.84 -4.33
C HIS A 142 6.38 3.71 -5.33
N ASP A 143 7.42 3.09 -5.88
CA ASP A 143 7.33 2.04 -6.91
C ASP A 143 7.77 0.69 -6.32
N GLU A 144 6.81 -0.21 -6.12
CA GLU A 144 7.03 -1.57 -5.65
C GLU A 144 7.22 -2.53 -6.83
N LYS A 145 8.18 -3.44 -6.69
CA LYS A 145 8.42 -4.55 -7.62
C LYS A 145 8.49 -5.84 -6.84
N TRP A 146 7.55 -6.73 -7.11
CA TRP A 146 7.47 -8.07 -6.53
C TRP A 146 6.97 -9.06 -7.58
N THR A 147 7.29 -10.34 -7.38
CA THR A 147 6.81 -11.40 -8.26
C THR A 147 5.33 -11.63 -8.01
N ILE A 148 4.51 -11.61 -9.06
CA ILE A 148 3.08 -11.87 -8.96
C ILE A 148 2.85 -13.28 -8.39
N SER A 149 2.54 -13.35 -7.10
CA SER A 149 2.45 -14.58 -6.31
C SER A 149 1.04 -15.20 -6.39
N PRO A 150 0.77 -16.34 -5.73
CA PRO A 150 -0.57 -16.95 -5.58
C PRO A 150 -1.68 -15.98 -5.16
N PHE A 151 -1.33 -14.79 -4.65
CA PHE A 151 -2.25 -13.68 -4.43
C PHE A 151 -3.09 -13.31 -5.66
N ARG A 152 -2.49 -13.22 -6.87
CA ARG A 152 -3.25 -12.93 -8.10
C ARG A 152 -4.16 -14.09 -8.47
N ALA A 153 -3.67 -15.33 -8.38
CA ALA A 153 -4.49 -16.52 -8.61
C ALA A 153 -5.67 -16.62 -7.61
N LEU A 154 -5.46 -16.22 -6.35
CA LEU A 154 -6.49 -16.15 -5.33
C LEU A 154 -7.51 -15.04 -5.64
N LEU A 155 -7.07 -13.82 -5.97
CA LEU A 155 -7.97 -12.71 -6.32
C LEU A 155 -8.76 -13.01 -7.60
N ASP A 156 -8.10 -13.58 -8.61
CA ASP A 156 -8.74 -14.02 -9.86
C ASP A 156 -9.80 -15.11 -9.56
N SER A 157 -9.59 -15.97 -8.55
CA SER A 157 -10.57 -16.98 -8.11
C SER A 157 -11.84 -16.38 -7.46
N PHE A 158 -11.80 -15.13 -7.01
CA PHE A 158 -12.95 -14.41 -6.45
C PHE A 158 -13.48 -13.31 -7.37
N THR A 159 -12.88 -13.14 -8.56
CA THR A 159 -13.40 -12.24 -9.58
C THR A 159 -14.47 -13.00 -10.38
N PRO A 160 -15.75 -12.60 -10.34
CA PRO A 160 -16.76 -13.25 -11.15
C PRO A 160 -16.37 -13.13 -12.63
N THR A 161 -16.26 -14.25 -13.35
CA THR A 161 -16.27 -14.22 -14.81
C THR A 161 -17.65 -13.75 -15.21
N GLY A 162 -17.79 -12.45 -15.48
CA GLY A 162 -18.99 -11.90 -16.10
C GLY A 162 -19.34 -12.80 -17.27
N GLY A 163 -20.53 -13.43 -17.21
CA GLY A 163 -20.91 -14.50 -18.11
C GLY A 163 -20.63 -14.11 -19.55
N ALA A 164 -19.97 -14.99 -20.29
CA ALA A 164 -20.06 -14.98 -21.74
C ALA A 164 -21.55 -15.18 -22.08
N SER A 165 -22.24 -14.07 -22.31
CA SER A 165 -23.58 -14.07 -22.89
C SER A 165 -23.49 -14.70 -24.27
N SER A 166 -23.98 -15.93 -24.39
CA SER A 166 -24.38 -16.57 -25.64
C SER A 166 -25.91 -16.58 -25.69
#